data_AF-A0A7J9BAA0-F1
#
_entry.id   AF-A0A7J9BAA0-F1
#
_cell.length_a   1.000
_cell.length_b   1.000
_cell.length_c   1.000
_cell.angle_alpha   90.00
_cell.angle_beta   90.00
_cell.angle_gamma   90.00
#
_symmetry.space_group_name_H-M   'P 1'
#
loop_
_entity.id
_entity.type
_entity.pdbx_description
1 polymer ?
#
loop_
_entity_poly.entity_id
_entity_poly.type
_entity_poly.pdbx_seq_one_letter_code
_entity_poly.pdbx_strand_id
1 'polypeptide(L)'
;MLNQIEELLSARNYKAAMQLSENLRSLALKGLHYFQTYDLLMLMAMITLGYISWMVFLVLHVLQAYTLLPGDIFRKEEAVRQKSNTGKAQLCGCLFMAVVSVLLFLERSPPLYHAYFAMTIFLWTQILNEYKFIKALWRYLRGRESDYVIKLLALGVVSMIILELLVHSFTERKLYTWCFLIVGAIASLYLYKSIPWRSGIPVFVCLTCWFLSLFTLMPAEIPDNNKLVNASGVMVIVIGLTGKWLDLKAGVNRFWFGICNHEKRQPRFSMLFQLQALLVGLSSVMVFLSTSHRTVKQELHTIHQLMNWFIAGFSMILPLFSENGLLSRLNSIFLGFAPPFLLLSIGYEAVFYGALGLVLIAWILFENSLLYVHKVNKSSASGKNLGEHAFLENDTRYLQLSDMRIPLTF
;
A
#
# COMPACT_ATOMS: atom_id res chain seq x y z
N MET A 1 42.87 -11.42 27.91
CA MET A 1 42.87 -9.97 28.25
C MET A 1 42.11 -9.69 29.54
N LEU A 2 40.84 -10.07 29.69
CA LEU A 2 40.09 -9.82 30.94
C LEU A 2 40.78 -10.41 32.19
N ASN A 3 41.10 -11.71 32.18
CA ASN A 3 41.81 -12.36 33.29
C ASN A 3 43.17 -11.70 33.60
N GLN A 4 43.87 -11.21 32.58
CA GLN A 4 45.15 -10.51 32.74
C GLN A 4 44.97 -9.11 33.37
N ILE A 5 43.86 -8.42 33.08
CA ILE A 5 43.52 -7.16 33.74
C ILE A 5 43.23 -7.41 35.23
N GLU A 6 42.50 -8.47 35.55
CA GLU A 6 42.20 -8.88 36.94
C GLU A 6 43.47 -9.25 37.72
N GLU A 7 44.41 -9.97 37.10
CA GLU A 7 45.73 -10.27 37.67
C GLU A 7 46.57 -9.00 37.91
N LEU A 8 46.55 -8.03 36.99
CA LEU A 8 47.28 -6.76 37.16
C LEU A 8 46.66 -5.86 38.24
N LEU A 9 45.34 -5.93 38.40
CA LEU A 9 44.62 -5.24 39.48
C LEU A 9 44.93 -5.87 40.85
N SER A 10 44.98 -7.20 40.94
CA SER A 10 45.34 -7.90 42.18
C SER A 10 46.80 -7.66 42.58
N ALA A 11 47.70 -7.55 41.59
CA ALA A 11 49.10 -7.17 41.77
C ALA A 11 49.33 -5.65 42.03
N ARG A 12 48.26 -4.84 42.16
CA ARG A 12 48.29 -3.37 42.34
C ARG A 12 49.07 -2.60 41.25
N ASN A 13 49.26 -3.19 40.07
CA ASN A 13 49.90 -2.53 38.94
C ASN A 13 48.87 -1.79 38.08
N TYR A 14 48.33 -0.70 38.62
CA TYR A 14 47.22 0.04 38.00
C TYR A 14 47.56 0.65 36.64
N LYS A 15 48.82 1.06 36.42
CA LYS A 15 49.25 1.67 35.16
C LYS A 15 49.20 0.66 34.00
N ALA A 16 49.69 -0.56 34.23
CA ALA A 16 49.62 -1.64 33.24
C ALA A 16 48.16 -2.11 33.01
N ALA A 17 47.36 -2.22 34.08
CA ALA A 17 45.95 -2.58 33.99
C ALA A 17 45.14 -1.56 33.15
N MET A 18 45.39 -0.26 33.34
CA MET A 18 44.74 0.81 32.58
C MET A 18 45.11 0.76 31.08
N GLN A 19 46.40 0.61 30.75
CA GLN A 19 46.83 0.49 29.35
C GLN A 19 46.24 -0.75 28.65
N LEU A 20 46.18 -1.88 29.36
CA LEU A 20 45.57 -3.10 28.83
C LEU A 20 44.05 -2.96 28.64
N SER A 21 43.38 -2.21 29.53
CA SER A 21 41.95 -1.91 29.43
C SER A 21 41.63 -1.00 28.24
N GLU A 22 42.46 0.01 27.98
CA GLU A 22 42.32 0.87 26.79
C GLU A 22 42.52 0.10 25.48
N ASN A 23 43.51 -0.81 25.46
CA ASN A 23 43.74 -1.70 24.32
C ASN A 23 42.54 -2.64 24.10
N LEU A 24 41.99 -3.23 25.18
CA LEU A 24 40.80 -4.06 25.10
C LEU A 24 39.61 -3.28 24.55
N ARG A 25 39.37 -2.05 25.02
CA ARG A 25 38.33 -1.16 24.50
C ARG A 25 38.52 -0.89 23.01
N SER A 26 39.74 -0.54 22.58
CA SER A 26 40.05 -0.28 21.17
C SER A 26 39.79 -1.51 20.30
N LEU A 27 40.22 -2.69 20.76
CA LEU A 27 40.03 -3.93 20.04
C LEU A 27 38.56 -4.36 19.99
N ALA A 28 37.80 -4.18 21.07
CA ALA A 28 36.38 -4.45 21.11
C ALA A 28 35.61 -3.55 20.13
N LEU A 29 35.94 -2.25 20.06
CA LEU A 29 35.35 -1.33 19.08
C LEU A 29 35.70 -1.71 17.64
N LYS A 30 36.95 -2.12 17.37
CA LYS A 30 37.36 -2.64 16.05
C LYS A 30 36.63 -3.93 15.69
N GLY A 31 36.47 -4.84 16.65
CA GLY A 31 35.71 -6.07 16.49
C GLY A 31 34.24 -5.80 16.17
N LEU A 32 33.61 -4.87 16.90
CA LEU A 32 32.24 -4.44 16.64
C LEU A 32 32.09 -3.84 15.24
N HIS A 33 33.02 -2.96 14.84
CA HIS A 33 33.01 -2.37 13.50
C HIS A 33 33.17 -3.43 12.41
N TYR A 34 34.04 -4.42 12.61
CA TYR A 34 34.19 -5.56 11.71
C TYR A 34 32.88 -6.35 11.59
N PHE A 35 32.25 -6.75 12.71
CA PHE A 35 30.99 -7.50 12.67
C PHE A 35 29.84 -6.73 12.02
N GLN A 36 29.82 -5.40 12.15
CA GLN A 36 28.82 -4.56 11.49
C GLN A 36 29.05 -4.42 9.97
N THR A 37 30.31 -4.45 9.52
CA THR A 37 30.66 -4.19 8.10
C THR A 37 30.91 -5.46 7.28
N TYR A 38 31.14 -6.60 7.94
CA TYR A 38 31.53 -7.88 7.33
C TYR A 38 30.60 -8.28 6.18
N ASP A 39 29.29 -8.40 6.44
CA ASP A 39 28.31 -8.79 5.41
C ASP A 39 27.59 -7.61 4.77
N LEU A 40 27.90 -6.37 5.19
CA LEU A 40 27.11 -5.20 4.85
C LEU A 40 27.02 -4.98 3.35
N LEU A 41 28.16 -5.01 2.64
CA LEU A 41 28.20 -4.79 1.20
C LEU A 41 27.50 -5.90 0.42
N MET A 42 27.74 -7.17 0.81
CA MET A 42 27.13 -8.32 0.16
C MET A 42 25.61 -8.29 0.33
N LEU A 43 25.13 -8.10 1.56
CA LEU A 43 23.71 -8.08 1.88
C LEU A 43 23.02 -6.86 1.25
N MET A 44 23.65 -5.68 1.31
CA MET A 44 23.12 -4.47 0.69
C MET A 44 23.03 -4.61 -0.82
N ALA A 45 24.07 -5.14 -1.49
CA ALA A 45 24.04 -5.40 -2.92
C ALA A 45 22.94 -6.41 -3.27
N MET A 46 22.80 -7.49 -2.50
CA MET A 46 21.82 -8.53 -2.80
C MET A 46 20.38 -8.06 -2.60
N ILE A 47 20.10 -7.35 -1.50
CA ILE A 47 18.78 -6.80 -1.22
C ILE A 47 18.40 -5.72 -2.24
N THR A 48 19.31 -4.80 -2.57
CA THR A 48 19.05 -3.78 -3.59
C THR A 48 18.79 -4.41 -4.95
N LEU A 49 19.58 -5.41 -5.33
CA LEU A 49 19.38 -6.16 -6.55
C LEU A 49 18.02 -6.89 -6.54
N GLY A 50 17.62 -7.47 -5.41
CA GLY A 50 16.31 -8.12 -5.23
C GLY A 50 15.14 -7.15 -5.41
N TYR A 51 15.21 -5.95 -4.82
CA TYR A 51 14.19 -4.92 -4.99
C TYR A 51 14.11 -4.44 -6.45
N ILE A 52 15.24 -4.20 -7.10
CA ILE A 52 15.29 -3.82 -8.52
C ILE A 52 14.65 -4.92 -9.38
N SER A 53 14.98 -6.19 -9.13
CA SER A 53 14.36 -7.31 -9.84
C SER A 53 12.86 -7.36 -9.64
N TRP A 54 12.40 -7.16 -8.41
CA TRP A 54 10.97 -7.15 -8.13
C TRP A 54 10.25 -6.04 -8.90
N MET A 55 10.80 -4.83 -8.91
CA MET A 55 10.25 -3.70 -9.67
C MET A 55 10.21 -4.00 -11.17
N VAL A 56 11.31 -4.48 -11.75
CA VAL A 56 11.38 -4.81 -13.19
C VAL A 56 10.41 -5.94 -13.53
N PHE A 57 10.35 -6.99 -12.72
CA PHE A 57 9.44 -8.11 -12.90
C PHE A 57 7.98 -7.67 -12.87
N LEU A 58 7.60 -6.82 -11.90
CA LEU A 58 6.24 -6.26 -11.83
C LEU A 58 5.92 -5.41 -13.06
N VAL A 59 6.83 -4.54 -13.51
CA VAL A 59 6.62 -3.72 -14.71
C VAL A 59 6.42 -4.60 -15.94
N LEU A 60 7.24 -5.64 -16.12
CA LEU A 60 7.10 -6.58 -17.22
C LEU A 60 5.77 -7.33 -17.16
N HIS A 61 5.41 -7.82 -15.98
CA HIS A 61 4.15 -8.53 -15.78
C HIS A 61 2.94 -7.62 -16.05
N VAL A 62 2.94 -6.39 -15.54
CA VAL A 62 1.86 -5.42 -15.79
C VAL A 62 1.75 -5.09 -17.27
N LEU A 63 2.87 -4.89 -17.94
CA LEU A 63 2.90 -4.60 -19.37
C LEU A 63 2.38 -5.79 -20.20
N GLN A 64 2.74 -7.01 -19.84
CA GLN A 64 2.28 -8.21 -20.55
C GLN A 64 0.82 -8.56 -20.27
N ALA A 65 0.34 -8.40 -19.04
CA ALA A 65 -0.99 -8.84 -18.64
C ALA A 65 -2.09 -7.79 -18.88
N TYR A 66 -1.76 -6.50 -18.79
CA TYR A 66 -2.77 -5.43 -18.74
C TYR A 66 -2.65 -4.39 -19.86
N THR A 67 -1.68 -4.52 -20.76
CA THR A 67 -1.58 -3.64 -21.94
C THR A 67 -1.71 -4.41 -23.24
N LEU A 68 -2.12 -3.71 -24.31
CA LEU A 68 -2.23 -4.27 -25.66
C LEU A 68 -0.86 -4.50 -26.33
N LEU A 69 0.25 -4.12 -25.67
CA LEU A 69 1.59 -4.19 -26.25
C LEU A 69 1.97 -5.59 -26.74
N PRO A 70 1.67 -6.70 -26.06
CA PRO A 70 1.95 -8.02 -26.58
C PRO A 70 1.25 -8.27 -27.92
N GLY A 71 -0.01 -7.88 -28.09
CA GLY A 71 -0.74 -8.06 -29.35
C GLY A 71 -0.10 -7.30 -30.52
N ASP A 72 0.28 -6.04 -30.31
CA ASP A 72 0.92 -5.21 -31.35
C ASP A 72 2.38 -5.61 -31.65
N ILE A 73 3.12 -6.06 -30.64
CA ILE A 73 4.51 -6.50 -30.77
C ILE A 73 4.57 -7.88 -31.44
N PHE A 74 3.74 -8.83 -31.02
CA PHE A 74 3.73 -10.19 -31.57
C PHE A 74 3.11 -10.25 -32.97
N ARG A 75 2.12 -9.41 -33.32
CA ARG A 75 1.58 -9.34 -34.70
C ARG A 75 2.62 -8.89 -35.73
N LYS A 76 3.64 -8.14 -35.31
CA LYS A 76 4.76 -7.70 -36.17
C LYS A 76 5.90 -8.71 -36.22
N GLU A 77 5.91 -9.69 -35.32
CA GLU A 77 7.03 -10.62 -35.08
C GLU A 77 6.62 -12.11 -35.25
N GLU A 78 5.39 -12.38 -35.72
CA GLU A 78 4.87 -13.72 -36.10
C GLU A 78 5.70 -14.43 -37.17
N ALA A 79 6.66 -13.77 -37.82
CA ALA A 79 7.66 -14.41 -38.68
C ALA A 79 8.77 -15.16 -37.92
N VAL A 80 8.90 -14.99 -36.59
CA VAL A 80 9.97 -15.63 -35.78
C VAL A 80 9.37 -16.43 -34.63
N ARG A 81 8.44 -17.34 -34.95
CA ARG A 81 8.01 -18.39 -34.03
C ARG A 81 9.10 -19.46 -33.93
N GLN A 82 10.20 -19.14 -33.26
CA GLN A 82 11.22 -20.14 -32.90
C GLN A 82 11.13 -20.46 -31.40
N LYS A 83 10.65 -21.69 -31.14
CA LYS A 83 10.63 -22.44 -29.88
C LYS A 83 11.72 -21.93 -28.91
N SER A 84 11.30 -21.12 -27.95
CA SER A 84 12.20 -20.49 -26.99
C SER A 84 12.88 -21.55 -26.12
N ASN A 85 14.18 -21.39 -25.90
CA ASN A 85 15.04 -22.18 -25.02
C ASN A 85 14.71 -21.95 -23.53
N THR A 86 13.44 -21.71 -23.17
CA THR A 86 12.99 -21.34 -21.83
C THR A 86 13.46 -22.35 -20.77
N GLY A 87 13.49 -23.64 -21.12
CA GLY A 87 14.01 -24.68 -20.24
C GLY A 87 15.50 -24.56 -19.93
N LYS A 88 16.34 -24.05 -20.86
CA LYS A 88 17.79 -23.94 -20.64
C LYS A 88 18.14 -22.77 -19.71
N ALA A 89 17.48 -21.64 -19.86
CA ALA A 89 17.72 -20.48 -19.01
C ALA A 89 17.17 -20.70 -17.58
N GLN A 90 16.02 -21.36 -17.45
CA GLN A 90 15.51 -21.79 -16.14
C GLN A 90 16.41 -22.84 -15.47
N LEU A 91 16.93 -23.81 -16.24
CA LEU A 91 17.90 -24.78 -15.72
C LEU A 91 19.18 -24.09 -15.23
N CYS A 92 19.68 -23.10 -15.98
CA CYS A 92 20.84 -22.30 -15.58
C CYS A 92 20.59 -21.53 -14.28
N GLY A 93 19.41 -20.91 -14.13
CA GLY A 93 19.02 -20.22 -12.89
C GLY A 93 18.88 -21.16 -11.69
N CYS A 94 18.29 -22.35 -11.89
CA CYS A 94 18.21 -23.37 -10.85
C CYS A 94 19.59 -23.88 -10.42
N LEU A 95 20.50 -24.11 -11.37
CA LEU A 95 21.88 -24.48 -11.08
C LEU A 95 22.61 -23.39 -10.29
N PHE A 96 22.47 -22.13 -10.69
CA PHE A 96 23.07 -21.01 -9.98
C PHE A 96 22.51 -20.87 -8.55
N MET A 97 21.18 -21.00 -8.39
CA MET A 97 20.54 -21.02 -7.07
C MET A 97 21.06 -22.16 -6.19
N ALA A 98 21.23 -23.36 -6.75
CA ALA A 98 21.75 -24.51 -6.01
C ALA A 98 23.19 -24.28 -5.54
N VAL A 99 24.06 -23.77 -6.42
CA VAL A 99 25.46 -23.44 -6.08
C VAL A 99 25.51 -22.42 -4.94
N VAL A 100 24.76 -21.32 -5.06
CA VAL A 100 24.72 -20.27 -4.03
C VAL A 100 24.14 -20.79 -2.72
N SER A 101 23.11 -21.64 -2.77
CA SER A 101 22.53 -22.24 -1.56
C SER A 101 23.50 -23.17 -0.85
N VAL A 102 24.30 -23.95 -1.60
CA VAL A 102 25.35 -24.81 -1.04
C VAL A 102 26.46 -23.96 -0.40
N LEU A 103 26.90 -22.88 -1.05
CA LEU A 103 27.89 -21.97 -0.48
C LEU A 103 27.41 -21.36 0.85
N LEU A 104 26.18 -20.84 0.88
CA LEU A 104 25.56 -20.28 2.09
C LEU A 104 25.38 -21.32 3.22
N PHE A 105 25.17 -22.59 2.86
CA PHE A 105 25.09 -23.68 3.82
C PHE A 105 26.46 -24.03 4.40
N LEU A 106 27.51 -24.06 3.57
CA LEU A 106 28.89 -24.25 4.01
C LEU A 106 29.35 -23.13 4.95
N GLU A 107 28.89 -21.91 4.70
CA GLU A 107 29.18 -20.73 5.53
C GLU A 107 28.35 -20.68 6.83
N ARG A 108 27.40 -21.62 7.03
CA ARG A 108 26.46 -21.67 8.17
C ARG A 108 25.66 -20.38 8.33
N SER A 109 25.29 -19.76 7.22
CA SER A 109 24.53 -18.51 7.22
C SER A 109 23.11 -18.70 7.80
N PRO A 110 22.51 -17.66 8.39
CA PRO A 110 21.13 -17.71 8.86
C PRO A 110 20.14 -18.03 7.74
N PRO A 111 18.99 -18.68 8.03
CA PRO A 111 18.01 -19.07 7.00
C PRO A 111 17.47 -17.88 6.18
N LEU A 112 17.48 -16.67 6.75
CA LEU A 112 17.08 -15.45 6.05
C LEU A 112 17.98 -15.14 4.85
N TYR A 113 19.28 -15.43 4.92
CA TYR A 113 20.21 -15.22 3.81
C TYR A 113 19.81 -16.09 2.61
N HIS A 114 19.52 -17.36 2.85
CA HIS A 114 19.03 -18.26 1.80
C HIS A 114 17.76 -17.73 1.11
N ALA A 115 16.82 -17.17 1.88
CA ALA A 115 15.59 -16.60 1.33
C ALA A 115 15.86 -15.39 0.42
N TYR A 116 16.68 -14.43 0.86
CA TYR A 116 17.03 -13.25 0.06
C TYR A 116 17.77 -13.64 -1.23
N PHE A 117 18.72 -14.56 -1.13
CA PHE A 117 19.51 -15.00 -2.28
C PHE A 117 18.64 -15.78 -3.28
N ALA A 118 17.86 -16.74 -2.81
CA ALA A 118 16.99 -17.54 -3.66
C ALA A 118 15.94 -16.68 -4.38
N MET A 119 15.27 -15.76 -3.66
CA MET A 119 14.26 -14.87 -4.25
C MET A 119 14.85 -14.01 -5.36
N THR A 120 16.00 -13.38 -5.12
CA THR A 120 16.63 -12.49 -6.11
C THR A 120 17.10 -13.27 -7.34
N ILE A 121 17.73 -14.44 -7.15
CA ILE A 121 18.16 -15.31 -8.26
C ILE A 121 16.96 -15.77 -9.08
N PHE A 122 15.88 -16.17 -8.42
CA PHE A 122 14.64 -16.57 -9.08
C PHE A 122 14.09 -15.44 -9.95
N LEU A 123 13.95 -14.23 -9.40
CA LEU A 123 13.40 -13.09 -10.15
C LEU A 123 14.28 -12.70 -11.35
N TRP A 124 15.61 -12.67 -11.19
CA TRP A 124 16.50 -12.41 -12.32
C TRP A 124 16.40 -13.48 -13.40
N THR A 125 16.29 -14.75 -13.02
CA THR A 125 16.10 -15.84 -13.99
C THR A 125 14.82 -15.63 -14.79
N GLN A 126 13.72 -15.21 -14.15
CA GLN A 126 12.47 -14.90 -14.84
C GLN A 126 12.60 -13.69 -15.78
N ILE A 127 13.26 -12.61 -15.35
CA ILE A 127 13.49 -11.42 -16.18
C ILE A 127 14.32 -11.78 -17.42
N LEU A 128 15.37 -12.60 -17.25
CA LEU A 128 16.24 -13.02 -18.35
C LEU A 128 15.52 -13.97 -19.32
N ASN A 129 14.58 -14.79 -18.84
CA ASN A 129 13.73 -15.60 -19.72
C ASN A 129 12.89 -14.73 -20.67
N GLU A 130 12.43 -13.57 -20.20
CA GLU A 130 11.65 -12.59 -20.96
C GLU A 130 12.52 -11.61 -21.78
N TYR A 131 13.83 -11.88 -21.93
CA TYR A 131 14.76 -10.99 -22.64
C TYR A 131 14.31 -10.63 -24.07
N LYS A 132 13.65 -11.55 -24.78
CA LYS A 132 13.10 -11.28 -26.12
C LYS A 132 12.05 -10.18 -26.08
N PHE A 133 11.14 -10.23 -25.10
CA PHE A 133 10.12 -9.21 -24.90
C PHE A 133 10.75 -7.87 -24.52
N ILE A 134 11.75 -7.85 -23.62
CA ILE A 134 12.50 -6.65 -23.27
C ILE A 134 13.14 -6.02 -24.52
N LYS A 135 13.77 -6.83 -25.37
CA LYS A 135 14.39 -6.36 -26.63
C LYS A 135 13.35 -5.84 -27.62
N ALA A 136 12.18 -6.47 -27.70
CA ALA A 136 11.09 -6.02 -28.56
C ALA A 136 10.48 -4.70 -28.05
N LEU A 137 10.25 -4.59 -26.74
CA LEU A 137 9.81 -3.37 -26.06
C LEU A 137 10.78 -2.21 -26.29
N TRP A 138 12.08 -2.46 -26.14
CA TRP A 138 13.11 -1.45 -26.37
C TRP A 138 13.14 -0.93 -27.83
N ARG A 139 12.98 -1.84 -28.80
CA ARG A 139 12.81 -1.46 -30.22
C ARG A 139 11.53 -0.67 -30.46
N TYR A 140 10.43 -1.08 -29.82
CA TYR A 140 9.14 -0.40 -29.90
C TYR A 140 9.19 1.03 -29.35
N LEU A 141 9.81 1.22 -28.18
CA LEU A 141 10.03 2.55 -27.58
C LEU A 141 10.91 3.45 -28.45
N ARG A 142 11.98 2.89 -29.05
CA ARG A 142 12.89 3.64 -29.93
C ARG A 142 12.25 4.03 -31.26
N GLY A 143 11.34 3.22 -31.77
CA GLY A 143 10.68 3.43 -33.06
C GLY A 143 9.49 4.39 -33.01
N ARG A 144 9.13 4.92 -31.84
CA ARG A 144 8.02 5.87 -31.68
C ARG A 144 8.54 7.31 -31.70
N GLU A 145 7.65 8.23 -32.06
CA GLU A 145 7.91 9.67 -32.01
C GLU A 145 8.53 10.10 -30.67
N SER A 146 9.49 11.02 -30.73
CA SER A 146 10.21 11.53 -29.56
C SER A 146 9.26 12.07 -28.47
N ASP A 147 8.08 12.55 -28.85
CA ASP A 147 7.04 13.04 -27.94
C ASP A 147 6.60 11.98 -26.89
N TYR A 148 6.51 10.70 -27.27
CA TYR A 148 6.13 9.65 -26.31
C TYR A 148 7.24 9.37 -25.29
N VAL A 149 8.49 9.37 -25.75
CA VAL A 149 9.66 9.19 -24.87
C VAL A 149 9.81 10.37 -23.92
N ILE A 150 9.60 11.60 -24.41
CA ILE A 150 9.62 12.82 -23.59
C ILE A 150 8.51 12.78 -22.54
N LYS A 151 7.29 12.35 -22.90
CA LYS A 151 6.19 12.17 -21.94
C LYS A 151 6.51 11.14 -20.86
N LEU A 152 7.10 10.01 -21.23
CA LEU A 152 7.51 8.98 -20.28
C LEU A 152 8.63 9.47 -19.35
N LEU A 153 9.61 10.20 -19.89
CA LEU A 153 10.70 10.79 -19.11
C LEU A 153 10.17 11.84 -18.14
N ALA A 154 9.30 12.75 -18.61
CA ALA A 154 8.66 13.75 -17.78
C ALA A 154 7.87 13.08 -16.64
N LEU A 155 7.14 12.00 -16.93
CA LEU A 155 6.42 11.22 -15.93
C LEU A 155 7.37 10.59 -14.90
N GLY A 156 8.50 10.02 -15.35
CA GLY A 156 9.53 9.49 -14.45
C GLY A 156 10.15 10.55 -13.53
N VAL A 157 10.42 11.74 -14.06
CA VAL A 157 10.91 12.88 -13.26
C VAL A 157 9.88 13.30 -12.22
N VAL A 158 8.59 13.42 -12.59
CA VAL A 158 7.53 13.75 -11.62
C VAL A 158 7.39 12.68 -10.55
N SER A 159 7.46 11.39 -10.90
CA SER A 159 7.45 10.29 -9.92
C SER A 159 8.64 10.34 -8.96
N MET A 160 9.84 10.69 -9.43
CA MET A 160 11.01 10.87 -8.55
C MET A 160 10.84 12.06 -7.61
N ILE A 161 10.26 13.17 -8.08
CA ILE A 161 9.94 14.33 -7.23
C ILE A 161 8.93 13.94 -6.14
N ILE A 162 7.88 13.18 -6.50
CA ILE A 162 6.89 12.69 -5.52
C ILE A 162 7.55 11.75 -4.51
N LEU A 163 8.44 10.85 -4.96
CA LEU A 163 9.18 9.95 -4.07
C LEU A 163 10.06 10.74 -3.10
N GLU A 164 10.78 11.76 -3.57
CA GLU A 164 11.63 12.61 -2.72
C GLU A 164 10.78 13.37 -1.70
N LEU A 165 9.62 13.92 -2.12
CA LEU A 165 8.67 14.55 -1.21
C LEU A 165 8.14 13.57 -0.17
N LEU A 166 7.88 12.31 -0.55
CA LEU A 166 7.45 11.24 0.35
C LEU A 166 8.54 10.86 1.35
N VAL A 167 9.81 10.82 0.92
CA VAL A 167 10.94 10.57 1.83
C VAL A 167 11.10 11.72 2.81
N HIS A 168 11.03 12.95 2.31
CA HIS A 168 11.18 14.14 3.15
C HIS A 168 10.01 14.30 4.15
N SER A 169 8.81 13.86 3.79
CA SER A 169 7.64 13.91 4.69
C SER A 169 7.74 12.94 5.88
N PHE A 170 8.61 11.93 5.86
CA PHE A 170 8.95 11.17 7.06
C PHE A 170 9.73 12.00 8.08
N THR A 171 10.50 13.00 7.63
CA THR A 171 11.22 13.92 8.52
C THR A 171 10.33 15.08 8.97
N GLU A 172 9.59 15.69 8.05
CA GLU A 172 8.69 16.81 8.34
C GLU A 172 7.25 16.51 7.91
N ARG A 173 6.42 16.07 8.86
CA ARG A 173 5.00 15.73 8.62
C ARG A 173 4.16 16.90 8.10
N LYS A 174 4.61 18.14 8.33
CA LYS A 174 3.96 19.39 7.86
C LYS A 174 3.84 19.45 6.34
N LEU A 175 4.70 18.75 5.61
CA LEU A 175 4.64 18.67 4.15
C LEU A 175 3.34 18.03 3.67
N TYR A 176 2.87 16.98 4.35
CA TYR A 176 1.58 16.36 4.02
C TYR A 176 0.41 17.31 4.22
N THR A 177 0.47 18.20 5.22
CA THR A 177 -0.56 19.23 5.45
C THR A 177 -0.74 20.08 4.19
N TRP A 178 0.36 20.65 3.69
CA TRP A 178 0.34 21.48 2.50
C TRP A 178 -0.11 20.71 1.26
N CYS A 179 0.36 19.47 1.10
CA CYS A 179 -0.07 18.60 0.01
C CYS A 179 -1.59 18.37 0.04
N PHE A 180 -2.17 17.96 1.17
CA PHE A 180 -3.62 17.70 1.26
C PHE A 180 -4.46 18.97 1.09
N LEU A 181 -4.00 20.12 1.58
CA LEU A 181 -4.68 21.40 1.39
C LEU A 181 -4.70 21.82 -0.08
N ILE A 182 -3.53 21.79 -0.75
CA ILE A 182 -3.36 22.20 -2.15
C ILE A 182 -4.08 21.23 -3.09
N VAL A 183 -3.81 19.93 -2.96
CA VAL A 183 -4.42 18.90 -3.82
C VAL A 183 -5.93 18.85 -3.61
N GLY A 184 -6.41 18.92 -2.37
CA GLY A 184 -7.84 18.95 -2.05
C GLY A 184 -8.54 20.16 -2.68
N ALA A 185 -7.93 21.35 -2.62
CA ALA A 185 -8.47 22.56 -3.22
C ALA A 185 -8.47 22.49 -4.76
N ILE A 186 -7.37 22.05 -5.37
CA ILE A 186 -7.26 21.90 -6.83
C ILE A 186 -8.28 20.87 -7.34
N ALA A 187 -8.38 19.71 -6.70
CA ALA A 187 -9.33 18.67 -7.07
C ALA A 187 -10.78 19.17 -6.96
N SER A 188 -11.09 19.91 -5.89
CA SER A 188 -12.42 20.53 -5.70
C SER A 188 -12.75 21.55 -6.79
N LEU A 189 -11.83 22.49 -7.08
CA LEU A 189 -12.02 23.50 -8.13
C LEU A 189 -12.17 22.88 -9.52
N TYR A 190 -11.34 21.87 -9.82
CA TYR A 190 -11.43 21.14 -11.07
C TYR A 190 -12.78 20.43 -11.22
N LEU A 191 -13.27 19.81 -10.14
CA LEU A 191 -14.55 19.13 -10.16
C LEU A 191 -15.73 20.09 -10.26
N TYR A 192 -15.66 21.21 -9.54
CA TYR A 192 -16.66 22.28 -9.60
C TYR A 192 -16.81 22.84 -11.01
N LYS A 193 -15.70 23.02 -11.74
CA LYS A 193 -15.72 23.48 -13.14
C LYS A 193 -16.21 22.40 -14.12
N SER A 194 -15.89 21.13 -13.85
CA SER A 194 -16.16 20.02 -14.76
C SER A 194 -17.59 19.49 -14.67
N ILE A 195 -18.27 19.63 -13.53
CA ILE A 195 -19.65 19.16 -13.34
C ILE A 195 -20.62 20.32 -13.61
N PRO A 196 -21.47 20.26 -14.67
CA PRO A 196 -22.39 21.35 -15.02
C PRO A 196 -23.62 21.50 -14.10
N TRP A 197 -23.69 20.76 -12.98
CA TRP A 197 -24.84 20.70 -12.07
C TRP A 197 -24.40 20.83 -10.60
N ARG A 198 -25.25 21.39 -9.74
CA ARG A 198 -24.99 21.67 -8.32
C ARG A 198 -24.86 20.38 -7.49
N SER A 199 -23.72 19.71 -7.58
CA SER A 199 -23.38 18.52 -6.77
C SER A 199 -22.58 18.91 -5.53
N GLY A 200 -22.83 18.25 -4.40
CA GLY A 200 -22.07 18.45 -3.15
C GLY A 200 -20.70 17.74 -3.12
N ILE A 201 -20.35 16.95 -4.14
CA ILE A 201 -19.11 16.15 -4.19
C ILE A 201 -17.84 17.02 -4.14
N PRO A 202 -17.72 18.16 -4.87
CA PRO A 202 -16.52 18.99 -4.79
C PRO A 202 -16.24 19.50 -3.38
N VAL A 203 -17.29 19.88 -2.65
CA VAL A 203 -17.18 20.35 -1.26
C VAL A 203 -16.78 19.19 -0.35
N PHE A 204 -17.35 18.01 -0.56
CA PHE A 204 -16.99 16.81 0.20
C PHE A 204 -15.52 16.42 0.03
N VAL A 205 -14.97 16.43 -1.19
CA VAL A 205 -13.55 16.16 -1.46
C VAL A 205 -12.65 17.16 -0.74
N CYS A 206 -12.99 18.45 -0.78
CA CYS A 206 -12.21 19.48 -0.10
C CYS A 206 -12.22 19.29 1.42
N LEU A 207 -13.41 19.13 2.01
CA LEU A 207 -13.58 18.99 3.46
C LEU A 207 -12.87 17.75 4.00
N THR A 208 -12.96 16.62 3.31
CA THR A 208 -12.30 15.37 3.74
C THR A 208 -10.78 15.48 3.66
N CYS A 209 -10.22 16.06 2.61
CA CYS A 209 -8.77 16.30 2.50
C CYS A 209 -8.26 17.26 3.59
N TRP A 210 -9.01 18.34 3.85
CA TRP A 210 -8.65 19.30 4.91
C TRP A 210 -8.79 18.70 6.31
N PHE A 211 -9.79 17.83 6.52
CA PHE A 211 -9.93 17.10 7.77
C PHE A 211 -8.75 16.15 8.01
N LEU A 212 -8.31 15.42 6.98
CA LEU A 212 -7.13 14.54 7.06
C LEU A 212 -5.84 15.34 7.30
N SER A 213 -5.72 16.52 6.71
CA SER A 213 -4.59 17.44 6.89
C SER A 213 -4.33 17.79 8.35
N LEU A 214 -5.37 17.89 9.20
CA LEU A 214 -5.22 18.21 10.63
C LEU A 214 -4.38 17.16 11.37
N PHE A 215 -4.51 15.88 10.99
CA PHE A 215 -3.80 14.78 11.65
C PHE A 215 -2.29 14.82 11.41
N THR A 216 -1.86 15.43 10.30
CA THR A 216 -0.43 15.54 9.94
C THR A 216 0.32 16.57 10.79
N LEU A 217 -0.40 17.49 11.42
CA LEU A 217 0.13 18.49 12.35
C LEU A 217 0.13 18.02 13.81
N MET A 218 -0.59 16.94 14.12
CA MET A 218 -0.65 16.44 15.49
C MET A 218 0.69 15.81 15.90
N PRO A 219 1.07 15.94 17.19
CA PRO A 219 2.36 15.48 17.69
C PRO A 219 2.57 13.97 17.50
N ALA A 220 3.79 13.47 17.73
CA ALA A 220 4.03 12.03 17.75
C ALA A 220 3.65 11.41 19.10
N GLU A 221 3.74 12.19 20.18
CA GLU A 221 3.39 11.77 21.54
C GLU A 221 1.90 11.97 21.76
N ILE A 222 1.20 10.86 21.95
CA ILE A 222 -0.26 10.84 22.01
C ILE A 222 -0.67 10.90 23.49
N PRO A 223 -1.38 11.96 23.91
CA PRO A 223 -2.00 11.96 25.22
C PRO A 223 -3.15 10.94 25.23
N ASP A 224 -3.17 10.08 26.25
CA ASP A 224 -4.24 9.10 26.46
C ASP A 224 -5.59 9.82 26.52
N ASN A 225 -6.47 9.54 25.56
CA ASN A 225 -7.80 10.15 25.51
C ASN A 225 -8.87 9.14 25.06
N ASN A 226 -9.38 8.40 26.04
CA ASN A 226 -10.37 7.34 25.83
C ASN A 226 -11.68 7.86 25.23
N LYS A 227 -12.06 9.12 25.52
CA LYS A 227 -13.28 9.73 24.96
C LYS A 227 -13.17 9.85 23.44
N LEU A 228 -11.97 10.14 22.95
CA LEU A 228 -11.71 10.30 21.52
C LEU A 228 -11.70 8.96 20.79
N VAL A 229 -11.17 7.91 21.42
CA VAL A 229 -11.25 6.54 20.89
C VAL A 229 -12.72 6.09 20.81
N ASN A 230 -13.53 6.34 21.84
CA ASN A 230 -14.96 6.01 21.79
C ASN A 230 -15.73 6.82 20.75
N ALA A 231 -15.46 8.12 20.64
CA ALA A 231 -16.05 8.98 19.60
C ALA A 231 -15.70 8.47 18.19
N SER A 232 -14.48 7.96 18.00
CA SER A 232 -14.07 7.39 16.71
C SER A 232 -14.82 6.09 16.37
N GLY A 233 -15.10 5.22 17.36
CA GLY A 233 -15.90 4.01 17.15
C GLY A 233 -17.32 4.36 16.68
N VAL A 234 -17.94 5.37 17.29
CA VAL A 234 -19.23 5.91 16.85
C VAL A 234 -19.13 6.48 15.43
N MET A 235 -18.09 7.28 15.14
CA MET A 235 -17.86 7.85 13.81
C MET A 235 -17.72 6.76 12.74
N VAL A 236 -16.95 5.71 12.99
CA VAL A 236 -16.76 4.57 12.07
C VAL A 236 -18.09 3.88 11.77
N ILE A 237 -18.93 3.64 12.79
CA ILE A 237 -20.26 3.06 12.62
C ILE A 237 -21.16 3.99 11.78
N VAL A 238 -21.13 5.30 12.03
CA VAL A 238 -21.91 6.29 11.24
C VAL A 238 -21.48 6.32 9.78
N ILE A 239 -20.16 6.29 9.51
CA ILE A 239 -19.62 6.19 8.14
C ILE A 239 -20.13 4.90 7.49
N GLY A 240 -20.06 3.78 8.21
CA GLY A 240 -20.52 2.49 7.71
C GLY A 240 -22.02 2.45 7.40
N LEU A 241 -22.84 3.02 8.28
CA LEU A 241 -24.29 3.16 8.08
C LEU A 241 -24.61 4.03 6.87
N THR A 242 -23.88 5.14 6.71
CA THR A 242 -24.04 6.04 5.55
C THR A 242 -23.70 5.32 4.26
N GLY A 243 -22.60 4.57 4.22
CA GLY A 243 -22.21 3.75 3.06
C GLY A 243 -23.29 2.73 2.68
N LYS A 244 -23.83 2.00 3.66
CA LYS A 244 -24.93 1.05 3.43
C LYS A 244 -26.23 1.73 2.96
N TRP A 245 -26.56 2.88 3.54
CA TRP A 245 -27.74 3.65 3.16
C TRP A 245 -27.64 4.17 1.72
N LEU A 246 -26.45 4.63 1.31
CA LEU A 246 -26.18 5.05 -0.06
C LEU A 246 -26.32 3.89 -1.05
N ASP A 247 -25.83 2.70 -0.69
CA ASP A 247 -25.96 1.48 -1.49
C ASP A 247 -27.44 1.09 -1.71
N LEU A 248 -28.24 1.13 -0.64
CA LEU A 248 -29.69 0.87 -0.71
C LEU A 248 -30.45 1.92 -1.55
N LYS A 249 -30.00 3.18 -1.53
CA LYS A 249 -30.61 4.29 -2.29
C LYS A 249 -30.01 4.51 -3.68
N ALA A 250 -29.07 3.66 -4.11
CA ALA A 250 -28.37 3.82 -5.38
C ALA A 250 -29.29 3.82 -6.61
N GLY A 251 -30.51 3.27 -6.48
CA GLY A 251 -31.54 3.35 -7.53
C GLY A 251 -32.12 4.75 -7.79
N VAL A 252 -31.91 5.73 -6.90
CA VAL A 252 -32.54 7.07 -7.00
C VAL A 252 -31.62 8.12 -7.63
N ASN A 253 -30.29 7.93 -7.57
CA ASN A 253 -29.35 8.98 -7.92
C ASN A 253 -28.35 8.51 -8.99
N ARG A 254 -28.35 9.17 -10.16
CA ARG A 254 -27.58 8.78 -11.37
C ARG A 254 -26.07 8.62 -11.13
N PHE A 255 -25.53 9.27 -10.11
CA PHE A 255 -24.11 9.20 -9.74
C PHE A 255 -23.71 7.88 -9.09
N TRP A 256 -24.54 7.37 -8.19
CA TRP A 256 -24.29 6.14 -7.43
C TRP A 256 -24.63 4.89 -8.24
N PHE A 257 -25.45 5.06 -9.29
CA PHE A 257 -25.83 3.97 -10.18
C PHE A 257 -24.60 3.27 -10.79
N GLY A 258 -23.56 3.99 -11.21
CA GLY A 258 -22.33 3.38 -11.77
C GLY A 258 -21.47 2.61 -10.77
N ILE A 259 -21.52 2.98 -9.48
CA ILE A 259 -20.74 2.37 -8.39
C ILE A 259 -21.45 1.14 -7.81
N CYS A 260 -22.79 1.16 -7.84
CA CYS A 260 -23.66 0.13 -7.27
C CYS A 260 -24.25 -0.82 -8.31
N ASN A 261 -23.90 -0.68 -9.61
CA ASN A 261 -24.41 -1.56 -10.66
C ASN A 261 -23.71 -2.92 -10.61
N HIS A 262 -24.22 -3.80 -9.75
CA HIS A 262 -23.89 -5.21 -9.80
C HIS A 262 -25.17 -6.02 -9.95
N GLU A 263 -25.07 -7.14 -10.68
CA GLU A 263 -26.07 -8.20 -10.61
C GLU A 263 -26.37 -8.47 -9.14
N LYS A 264 -27.66 -8.36 -8.77
CA LYS A 264 -28.18 -8.58 -7.43
C LYS A 264 -27.93 -10.02 -7.00
N ARG A 265 -26.69 -10.36 -6.69
CA ARG A 265 -26.33 -11.62 -6.05
C ARG A 265 -26.61 -11.38 -4.57
N GLN A 266 -27.60 -12.10 -4.05
CA GLN A 266 -27.98 -11.97 -2.65
C GLN A 266 -26.76 -12.15 -1.73
N PRO A 267 -26.65 -11.38 -0.64
CA PRO A 267 -25.57 -11.54 0.31
C PRO A 267 -25.56 -12.98 0.81
N ARG A 268 -24.38 -13.62 0.82
CA ARG A 268 -24.21 -14.94 1.45
C ARG A 268 -24.58 -14.91 2.95
N PHE A 269 -24.47 -13.74 3.58
CA PHE A 269 -24.87 -13.50 4.96
C PHE A 269 -25.56 -12.13 5.10
N SER A 270 -26.88 -12.14 5.24
CA SER A 270 -27.70 -10.91 5.37
C SER A 270 -27.36 -10.07 6.61
N MET A 271 -26.76 -10.69 7.65
CA MET A 271 -26.44 -10.04 8.94
C MET A 271 -24.99 -9.51 9.04
N LEU A 272 -24.14 -9.63 8.02
CA LEU A 272 -22.71 -9.26 8.12
C LEU A 272 -22.48 -7.84 8.63
N PHE A 273 -23.18 -6.87 8.05
CA PHE A 273 -23.03 -5.48 8.45
C PHE A 273 -23.34 -5.26 9.93
N GLN A 274 -24.41 -5.88 10.44
CA GLN A 274 -24.81 -5.75 11.84
C GLN A 274 -23.76 -6.35 12.77
N LEU A 275 -23.21 -7.51 12.38
CA LEU A 275 -22.14 -8.17 13.12
C LEU A 275 -20.84 -7.34 13.13
N GLN A 276 -20.45 -6.77 11.99
CA GLN A 276 -19.27 -5.90 11.89
C GLN A 276 -19.44 -4.62 12.73
N ALA A 277 -20.59 -3.96 12.63
CA ALA A 277 -20.89 -2.77 13.43
C ALA A 277 -20.93 -3.10 14.94
N LEU A 278 -21.46 -4.26 15.32
CA LEU A 278 -21.45 -4.74 16.70
C LEU A 278 -20.01 -4.94 17.20
N LEU A 279 -19.14 -5.57 16.41
CA LEU A 279 -17.73 -5.78 16.76
C LEU A 279 -16.97 -4.45 16.92
N VAL A 280 -17.26 -3.44 16.08
CA VAL A 280 -16.72 -2.09 16.24
C VAL A 280 -17.18 -1.48 17.56
N GLY A 281 -18.48 -1.56 17.88
CA GLY A 281 -19.02 -1.08 19.15
C GLY A 281 -18.40 -1.78 20.36
N LEU A 282 -18.30 -3.11 20.31
CA LEU A 282 -17.66 -3.91 21.36
C LEU A 282 -16.19 -3.55 21.54
N SER A 283 -15.44 -3.36 20.45
CA SER A 283 -14.03 -2.95 20.53
C SER A 283 -13.85 -1.60 21.21
N SER A 284 -14.70 -0.62 20.91
CA SER A 284 -14.70 0.69 21.57
C SER A 284 -14.98 0.57 23.07
N VAL A 285 -15.99 -0.22 23.46
CA VAL A 285 -16.30 -0.47 24.88
C VAL A 285 -15.13 -1.17 25.58
N MET A 286 -14.49 -2.14 24.93
CA MET A 286 -13.34 -2.86 25.49
C MET A 286 -12.12 -1.96 25.70
N VAL A 287 -11.88 -0.97 24.85
CA VAL A 287 -10.81 0.03 25.08
C VAL A 287 -11.11 0.85 26.34
N PHE A 288 -12.34 1.32 26.50
CA PHE A 288 -12.75 2.05 27.70
C PHE A 288 -12.64 1.19 28.98
N LEU A 289 -13.04 -0.08 28.91
CA LEU A 289 -12.90 -1.01 30.04
C LEU A 289 -11.44 -1.27 30.38
N SER A 290 -10.60 -1.53 29.37
CA SER A 290 -9.19 -1.87 29.55
C SER A 290 -8.39 -0.70 30.13
N THR A 291 -8.69 0.53 29.68
CA THR A 291 -8.08 1.74 30.21
C THR A 291 -8.54 2.04 31.63
N SER A 292 -9.83 1.82 31.95
CA SER A 292 -10.34 1.97 33.32
C SER A 292 -9.60 1.05 34.31
N HIS A 293 -9.39 -0.23 33.96
CA HIS A 293 -8.64 -1.16 34.81
C HIS A 293 -7.16 -0.76 34.96
N ARG A 294 -6.53 -0.24 33.90
CA ARG A 294 -5.15 0.28 33.95
C ARG A 294 -5.01 1.48 34.89
N THR A 295 -5.99 2.38 34.94
CA THR A 295 -5.94 3.53 35.87
C THR A 295 -5.96 3.11 37.34
N VAL A 296 -6.54 1.95 37.64
CA VAL A 296 -6.57 1.34 38.98
C VAL A 296 -5.30 0.50 39.26
N LYS A 297 -4.30 0.53 38.35
CA LYS A 297 -3.09 -0.32 38.38
C LYS A 297 -3.37 -1.82 38.47
N GLN A 298 -4.56 -2.26 38.08
CA GLN A 298 -4.88 -3.68 38.01
C GLN A 298 -4.34 -4.25 36.71
N GLU A 299 -3.78 -5.45 36.80
CA GLU A 299 -3.41 -6.22 35.62
C GLU A 299 -4.67 -6.53 34.80
N LEU A 300 -4.53 -6.44 33.47
CA LEU A 300 -5.65 -6.72 32.57
C LEU A 300 -5.96 -8.22 32.64
N HIS A 301 -7.14 -8.57 33.17
CA HIS A 301 -7.61 -9.95 33.25
C HIS A 301 -7.41 -10.69 31.92
N THR A 302 -6.94 -11.94 32.00
CA THR A 302 -6.72 -12.83 30.84
C THR A 302 -7.95 -12.98 29.94
N ILE A 303 -9.15 -12.91 30.52
CA ILE A 303 -10.42 -12.93 29.78
C ILE A 303 -10.54 -11.72 28.83
N HIS A 304 -10.16 -10.51 29.27
CA HIS A 304 -10.20 -9.32 28.43
C HIS A 304 -9.19 -9.39 27.29
N GLN A 305 -7.99 -9.93 27.57
CA GLN A 305 -6.97 -10.16 26.55
C GLN A 305 -7.47 -11.14 25.48
N LEU A 306 -8.04 -12.27 25.90
CA LEU A 306 -8.58 -13.28 24.98
C LEU A 306 -9.72 -12.70 24.13
N MET A 307 -10.65 -11.96 24.74
CA MET A 307 -11.74 -11.30 24.03
C MET A 307 -11.22 -10.28 23.01
N ASN A 308 -10.24 -9.45 23.38
CA ASN A 308 -9.67 -8.45 22.47
C ASN A 308 -8.99 -9.12 21.27
N TRP A 309 -8.19 -10.17 21.49
CA TRP A 309 -7.57 -10.94 20.41
C TRP A 309 -8.61 -11.61 19.51
N PHE A 310 -9.68 -12.15 20.08
CA PHE A 310 -10.76 -12.77 19.32
C PHE A 310 -11.51 -11.74 18.47
N ILE A 311 -11.88 -10.59 19.05
CA ILE A 311 -12.54 -9.49 18.34
C ILE A 311 -11.65 -8.98 17.19
N ALA A 312 -10.35 -8.76 17.45
CA ALA A 312 -9.38 -8.30 16.46
C ALA A 312 -9.22 -9.31 15.30
N GLY A 313 -8.99 -10.59 15.61
CA GLY A 313 -8.80 -11.63 14.59
C GLY A 313 -10.07 -11.92 13.81
N PHE A 314 -11.21 -12.08 14.48
CA PHE A 314 -12.47 -12.42 13.84
C PHE A 314 -12.98 -11.30 12.92
N SER A 315 -12.83 -10.04 13.32
CA SER A 315 -13.27 -8.89 12.51
C SER A 315 -12.51 -8.76 11.19
N MET A 316 -11.20 -9.05 11.15
CA MET A 316 -10.40 -9.02 9.92
C MET A 316 -10.82 -10.08 8.88
N ILE A 317 -11.45 -11.17 9.31
CA ILE A 317 -11.86 -12.27 8.42
C ILE A 317 -13.22 -11.98 7.78
N LEU A 318 -14.11 -11.24 8.47
CA LEU A 318 -15.48 -10.95 8.00
C LEU A 318 -15.59 -10.32 6.60
N PRO A 319 -14.70 -9.40 6.16
CA PRO A 319 -14.77 -8.81 4.82
C PRO A 319 -14.69 -9.83 3.67
N LEU A 320 -14.14 -11.02 3.91
CA LEU A 320 -14.05 -12.09 2.90
C LEU A 320 -15.44 -12.65 2.51
N PHE A 321 -16.44 -12.46 3.37
CA PHE A 321 -17.83 -12.90 3.12
C PHE A 321 -18.71 -11.79 2.54
N SER A 322 -18.16 -10.59 2.32
CA SER A 322 -18.89 -9.44 1.78
C SER A 322 -19.38 -9.69 0.35
N GLU A 323 -20.44 -8.98 -0.03
CA GLU A 323 -20.92 -8.92 -1.40
C GLU A 323 -19.86 -8.38 -2.37
N ASN A 324 -20.00 -8.70 -3.66
CA ASN A 324 -19.07 -8.29 -4.70
C ASN A 324 -19.24 -6.83 -5.16
N GLY A 325 -20.21 -6.09 -4.62
CA GLY A 325 -20.38 -4.67 -4.95
C GLY A 325 -19.22 -3.84 -4.42
N LEU A 326 -18.68 -2.91 -5.23
CA LEU A 326 -17.53 -2.09 -4.84
C LEU A 326 -17.76 -1.37 -3.50
N LEU A 327 -18.89 -0.67 -3.35
CA LEU A 327 -19.21 0.09 -2.14
C LEU A 327 -19.47 -0.82 -0.94
N SER A 328 -20.27 -1.88 -1.12
CA SER A 328 -20.57 -2.88 -0.08
C SER A 328 -19.29 -3.56 0.43
N ARG A 329 -18.39 -3.97 -0.49
CA ARG A 329 -17.10 -4.58 -0.17
C ARG A 329 -16.13 -3.63 0.49
N LEU A 330 -15.99 -2.41 -0.01
CA LEU A 330 -15.12 -1.40 0.60
C LEU A 330 -15.59 -1.06 2.01
N ASN A 331 -16.90 -0.90 2.19
CA ASN A 331 -17.50 -0.64 3.50
C ASN A 331 -17.28 -1.80 4.47
N SER A 332 -17.40 -3.04 4.00
CA SER A 332 -17.13 -4.22 4.80
C SER A 332 -15.66 -4.34 5.20
N ILE A 333 -14.72 -4.05 4.28
CA ILE A 333 -13.28 -3.99 4.58
C ILE A 333 -13.01 -2.91 5.63
N PHE A 334 -13.55 -1.71 5.46
CA PHE A 334 -13.39 -0.60 6.39
C PHE A 334 -13.93 -0.95 7.79
N LEU A 335 -15.08 -1.62 7.90
CA LEU A 335 -15.61 -2.06 9.19
C LEU A 335 -14.89 -3.27 9.77
N GLY A 336 -14.30 -4.14 8.95
CA GLY A 336 -13.56 -5.31 9.40
C GLY A 336 -12.20 -4.98 10.02
N PHE A 337 -11.52 -3.96 9.51
CA PHE A 337 -10.23 -3.49 10.06
C PHE A 337 -10.38 -2.46 11.19
N ALA A 338 -11.59 -1.93 11.43
CA ALA A 338 -11.81 -0.97 12.50
C ALA A 338 -11.58 -1.55 13.91
N PRO A 339 -12.11 -2.73 14.30
CA PRO A 339 -11.90 -3.27 15.65
C PRO A 339 -10.43 -3.47 16.05
N PRO A 340 -9.55 -4.08 15.24
CA PRO A 340 -8.14 -4.20 15.61
C PRO A 340 -7.45 -2.83 15.67
N PHE A 341 -7.80 -1.90 14.79
CA PHE A 341 -7.24 -0.55 14.81
C PHE A 341 -7.65 0.21 16.09
N LEU A 342 -8.92 0.14 16.48
CA LEU A 342 -9.43 0.76 17.71
C LEU A 342 -8.80 0.16 18.97
N LEU A 343 -8.66 -1.17 19.03
CA LEU A 343 -8.04 -1.86 20.18
C LEU A 343 -6.57 -1.50 20.37
N LEU A 344 -5.87 -1.16 19.30
CA LEU A 344 -4.47 -0.74 19.32
C LEU A 344 -4.29 0.78 19.51
N SER A 345 -5.37 1.56 19.39
CA SER A 345 -5.34 3.03 19.48
C SER A 345 -5.48 3.51 20.93
N ILE A 346 -4.75 4.57 21.27
CA ILE A 346 -4.80 5.22 22.60
C ILE A 346 -5.37 6.64 22.60
N GLY A 347 -5.53 7.25 21.41
CA GLY A 347 -6.00 8.64 21.29
C GLY A 347 -6.58 8.98 19.92
N TYR A 348 -6.14 10.11 19.34
CA TYR A 348 -6.71 10.64 18.09
C TYR A 348 -6.41 9.79 16.84
N GLU A 349 -5.44 8.87 16.90
CA GLU A 349 -5.17 7.91 15.82
C GLU A 349 -6.44 7.17 15.41
N ALA A 350 -7.30 6.85 16.38
CA ALA A 350 -8.58 6.21 16.18
C ALA A 350 -9.49 7.02 15.24
N VAL A 351 -9.47 8.36 15.33
CA VAL A 351 -10.23 9.26 14.46
C VAL A 351 -9.58 9.39 13.08
N PHE A 352 -8.24 9.33 13.01
CA PHE A 352 -7.51 9.34 11.73
C PHE A 352 -8.00 8.21 10.81
N TYR A 353 -8.30 7.03 11.35
CA TYR A 353 -8.84 5.91 10.56
C TYR A 353 -10.12 6.27 9.80
N GLY A 354 -11.08 6.94 10.46
CA GLY A 354 -12.30 7.37 9.78
C GLY A 354 -12.08 8.55 8.83
N ALA A 355 -11.16 9.47 9.16
CA ALA A 355 -10.75 10.54 8.23
C ALA A 355 -10.18 9.95 6.93
N LEU A 356 -9.30 8.96 7.05
CA LEU A 356 -8.70 8.22 5.93
C LEU A 356 -9.78 7.52 5.10
N GLY A 357 -10.72 6.82 5.76
CA GLY A 357 -11.83 6.18 5.07
C GLY A 357 -12.70 7.15 4.26
N LEU A 358 -13.00 8.32 4.80
CA LEU A 358 -13.76 9.36 4.11
C LEU A 358 -13.01 9.93 2.90
N VAL A 359 -11.70 10.15 3.01
CA VAL A 359 -10.86 10.63 1.90
C VAL A 359 -10.79 9.60 0.78
N LEU A 360 -10.62 8.31 1.11
CA LEU A 360 -10.63 7.23 0.12
C LEU A 360 -11.97 7.19 -0.64
N ILE A 361 -13.10 7.29 0.07
CA ILE A 361 -14.41 7.39 -0.56
C ILE A 361 -14.48 8.64 -1.44
N ALA A 362 -14.02 9.81 -0.96
CA ALA A 362 -14.05 11.05 -1.72
C ALA A 362 -13.29 10.95 -3.04
N TRP A 363 -12.13 10.30 -3.06
CA TRP A 363 -11.35 10.06 -4.28
C TRP A 363 -12.02 9.08 -5.24
N ILE A 364 -12.67 8.02 -4.73
CA ILE A 364 -13.48 7.13 -5.55
C ILE A 364 -14.62 7.91 -6.22
N LEU A 365 -15.29 8.81 -5.49
CA LEU A 365 -16.32 9.67 -6.09
C LEU A 365 -15.70 10.62 -7.11
N PHE A 366 -14.56 11.24 -6.81
CA PHE A 366 -13.85 12.11 -7.76
C PHE A 366 -13.54 11.39 -9.08
N GLU A 367 -13.02 10.16 -9.02
CA GLU A 367 -12.71 9.37 -10.22
C GLU A 367 -13.98 9.02 -11.02
N ASN A 368 -15.03 8.56 -10.33
CA ASN A 368 -16.30 8.24 -10.98
C ASN A 368 -16.94 9.45 -11.66
N SER A 369 -16.85 10.63 -11.05
CA SER A 369 -17.30 11.87 -11.69
C SER A 369 -16.50 12.23 -12.94
N LEU A 370 -15.18 12.02 -12.91
CA LEU A 370 -14.32 12.29 -14.06
C LEU A 370 -14.64 11.35 -15.22
N LEU A 371 -14.80 10.06 -14.94
CA LEU A 371 -15.19 9.05 -15.92
C LEU A 371 -16.57 9.36 -16.52
N TYR A 372 -17.53 9.77 -15.70
CA TYR A 372 -18.86 10.16 -16.16
C TYR A 372 -18.80 11.36 -17.12
N VAL A 373 -18.09 12.43 -16.73
CA VAL A 373 -17.91 13.63 -17.57
C VAL A 373 -17.23 13.27 -18.89
N HIS A 374 -16.22 12.41 -18.87
CA HIS A 374 -15.55 11.95 -20.08
C HIS A 374 -16.49 11.16 -21.01
N LYS A 375 -17.33 10.27 -20.47
CA LYS A 375 -18.33 9.51 -21.24
C LYS A 375 -19.37 10.43 -21.87
N VAL A 376 -19.88 11.41 -21.12
CA VAL A 376 -20.84 12.41 -21.63
C VAL A 376 -20.22 13.22 -22.77
N ASN A 377 -18.99 13.72 -22.61
CA ASN A 377 -18.30 14.48 -23.66
C ASN A 377 -18.04 13.64 -24.92
N LYS A 378 -17.69 12.35 -24.77
CA LYS A 378 -17.52 11.42 -25.89
C LYS A 378 -18.83 11.14 -26.62
N SER A 379 -19.94 10.97 -25.89
CA SER A 379 -21.28 10.82 -26.50
C SER A 379 -21.79 12.08 -27.19
N SER A 380 -21.40 13.27 -26.71
CA SER A 380 -21.73 14.55 -27.33
C SER A 380 -20.91 14.80 -28.60
N ALA A 381 -19.66 14.34 -28.65
CA ALA A 381 -18.79 14.45 -29.83
C ALA A 381 -19.14 13.41 -30.91
N SER A 382 -19.60 12.23 -30.51
CA SER A 382 -20.11 11.17 -31.40
C SER A 382 -21.62 11.36 -31.63
N GLY A 383 -22.00 12.43 -32.32
CA GLY A 383 -23.41 12.76 -32.55
C GLY A 383 -24.20 11.66 -33.27
N LYS A 384 -25.41 11.38 -32.75
CA LYS A 384 -26.57 10.74 -33.40
C LYS A 384 -26.29 9.42 -34.13
N ASN A 385 -26.34 8.30 -33.39
CA ASN A 385 -27.00 7.03 -33.78
C ASN A 385 -26.42 5.88 -32.93
N LEU A 386 -26.92 5.71 -31.70
CA LEU A 386 -27.19 4.38 -31.15
C LEU A 386 -28.00 4.56 -29.87
N GLY A 387 -29.32 4.45 -29.99
CA GLY A 387 -30.19 4.28 -28.84
C GLY A 387 -29.83 3.00 -28.07
N GLU A 388 -29.89 3.12 -26.74
CA GLU A 388 -30.18 2.05 -25.79
C GLU A 388 -29.18 0.91 -25.55
N HIS A 389 -28.07 0.79 -26.31
CA HIS A 389 -27.09 -0.29 -26.05
C HIS A 389 -25.78 0.12 -25.32
N ALA A 390 -25.59 1.37 -24.93
CA ALA A 390 -24.33 1.86 -24.34
C ALA A 390 -24.09 1.52 -22.83
N PHE A 391 -24.87 0.61 -22.26
CA PHE A 391 -24.75 0.17 -20.85
C PHE A 391 -24.10 -1.20 -20.67
N LEU A 392 -23.69 -1.87 -21.76
CA LEU A 392 -23.28 -3.28 -21.72
C LEU A 392 -22.01 -3.57 -22.53
N GLU A 393 -21.05 -2.65 -22.57
CA GLU A 393 -19.69 -2.98 -23.00
C GLU A 393 -18.87 -3.33 -21.76
N ASN A 394 -19.01 -4.58 -21.33
CA ASN A 394 -18.15 -5.23 -20.34
C ASN A 394 -16.81 -5.59 -21.01
N ASP A 395 -16.23 -4.65 -21.75
CA ASP A 395 -14.94 -4.82 -22.40
C ASP A 395 -13.85 -4.57 -21.38
N THR A 396 -12.97 -5.56 -21.23
CA THR A 396 -11.75 -5.48 -20.42
C THR A 396 -10.96 -4.25 -20.84
N ARG A 397 -11.06 -3.18 -20.05
CA ARG A 397 -10.35 -1.93 -20.28
C ARG A 397 -8.86 -2.15 -20.02
N TYR A 398 -8.06 -2.07 -21.07
CA TYR A 398 -6.60 -2.08 -20.96
C TYR A 398 -6.08 -0.81 -20.28
N LEU A 399 -4.97 -0.93 -19.54
CA LEU A 399 -4.32 0.20 -18.88
C LEU A 399 -3.87 1.24 -19.90
N GLN A 400 -4.25 2.49 -19.68
CA GLN A 400 -3.81 3.64 -20.46
C GLN A 400 -2.88 4.53 -19.63
N LEU A 401 -2.03 5.32 -20.30
CA LEU A 401 -1.15 6.27 -19.61
C LEU A 401 -1.90 7.29 -18.75
N SER A 402 -3.17 7.57 -19.08
CA SER A 402 -4.06 8.41 -18.27
C SER A 402 -4.38 7.81 -16.90
N ASP A 403 -4.32 6.49 -16.75
CA ASP A 403 -4.67 5.78 -15.51
C ASP A 403 -3.56 5.91 -14.46
N MET A 404 -2.33 6.24 -14.88
CA MET A 404 -1.20 6.53 -13.98
C MET A 404 -1.34 7.86 -13.24
N ARG A 405 -2.29 8.73 -13.62
CA ARG A 405 -2.57 9.99 -12.89
C ARG A 405 -3.05 9.75 -11.46
N ILE A 406 -3.77 8.65 -11.24
CA ILE A 406 -4.39 8.29 -9.97
C ILE A 406 -3.33 7.87 -8.92
N PRO A 407 -2.40 6.95 -9.21
CA PRO A 407 -1.31 6.62 -8.29
C PRO A 407 -0.23 7.70 -8.17
N LEU A 408 -0.25 8.79 -8.96
CA LEU A 408 0.64 9.94 -8.75
C LEU A 408 0.08 10.92 -7.71
N THR A 409 -1.23 10.91 -7.48
CA THR A 409 -1.90 11.79 -6.51
C THR A 409 -2.02 11.17 -5.11
N PHE A 410 -1.73 9.88 -4.99
CA PHE A 410 -1.61 9.11 -3.75
C PHE A 410 -0.14 8.72 -3.54
#